data_AF-A0A9X6ACG3-F1
#
_entry.id   AF-A0A9X6ACG3-F1
#
_cell.length_a   1.000
_cell.length_b   1.000
_cell.length_c   1.000
_cell.angle_alpha   90.00
_cell.angle_beta   90.00
_cell.angle_gamma   90.00
#
_symmetry.space_group_name_H-M   'P 1'
#
loop_
_entity.id
_entity.type
_entity.pdbx_description
1 polymer ?
#
loop_
_entity_poly.entity_id
_entity_poly.type
_entity_poly.pdbx_seq_one_letter_code
_entity_poly.pdbx_strand_id
1 'polypeptide(L)'
;MDDPVAGKLGVRKAIAYLLDREALVNKVYEDTATPLYSIVPAGVTGHNTAFFDRYGARPSRTKAAAALRAEGITGKVKLTLWSTPSRYGPATDQEFRAIAQQLNASGLFDATVKSVAYDQYEKDIAKGKYGVYV
;
A
#
# COMPACT_ATOMS: atom_id res chain seq x y z
N MET A 1 15.19 6.34 -1.42
CA MET A 1 14.27 5.80 -0.42
C MET A 1 15.05 4.73 0.28
N ASP A 2 15.47 5.02 1.49
CA ASP A 2 16.56 4.29 2.13
C ASP A 2 16.05 3.33 3.22
N ASP A 3 14.73 3.09 3.22
CA ASP A 3 14.10 2.11 4.10
C ASP A 3 14.57 0.69 3.73
N PRO A 4 15.04 -0.12 4.69
CA PRO A 4 15.63 -1.43 4.41
C PRO A 4 14.63 -2.46 3.86
N VAL A 5 13.33 -2.21 4.01
CA VAL A 5 12.26 -3.10 3.56
C VAL A 5 11.57 -2.51 2.32
N ALA A 6 10.93 -1.36 2.44
CA ALA A 6 10.19 -0.70 1.38
C ALA A 6 11.10 -0.12 0.27
N GLY A 7 12.39 0.09 0.56
CA GLY A 7 13.40 0.45 -0.44
C GLY A 7 13.65 -0.65 -1.49
N LYS A 8 13.34 -1.92 -1.18
CA LYS A 8 13.44 -3.04 -2.13
C LYS A 8 12.33 -3.00 -3.17
N LEU A 9 12.70 -3.09 -4.45
CA LEU A 9 11.74 -3.00 -5.55
C LEU A 9 10.75 -4.17 -5.54
N GLY A 10 11.23 -5.38 -5.23
CA GLY A 10 10.39 -6.56 -5.10
C GLY A 10 9.30 -6.43 -4.04
N VAL A 11 9.57 -5.75 -2.93
CA VAL A 11 8.57 -5.49 -1.86
C VAL A 11 7.46 -4.58 -2.38
N ARG A 12 7.81 -3.46 -3.05
CA ARG A 12 6.82 -2.53 -3.62
C ARG A 12 5.94 -3.20 -4.69
N LYS A 13 6.55 -4.02 -5.55
CA LYS A 13 5.81 -4.81 -6.55
C LYS A 13 4.89 -5.83 -5.89
N ALA A 14 5.36 -6.53 -4.86
CA ALA A 14 4.57 -7.52 -4.14
C ALA A 14 3.33 -6.90 -3.51
N ILE A 15 3.47 -5.74 -2.86
CA ILE A 15 2.33 -4.96 -2.34
C ILE A 15 1.36 -4.65 -3.48
N ALA A 16 1.84 -4.09 -4.60
CA ALA A 16 0.99 -3.71 -5.72
C ALA A 16 0.20 -4.88 -6.34
N TYR A 17 0.80 -6.07 -6.39
CA TYR A 17 0.15 -7.30 -6.86
C TYR A 17 -0.86 -7.89 -5.88
N LEU A 18 -0.82 -7.55 -4.59
CA LEU A 18 -1.69 -8.14 -3.58
C LEU A 18 -2.94 -7.33 -3.27
N LEU A 19 -2.95 -6.03 -3.61
CA LEU A 19 -4.06 -5.16 -3.28
C LEU A 19 -5.27 -5.34 -4.20
N ASP A 20 -6.35 -5.81 -3.61
CA ASP A 20 -7.71 -5.75 -4.14
C ASP A 20 -8.27 -4.35 -3.87
N ARG A 21 -8.19 -3.51 -4.89
CA ARG A 21 -8.61 -2.11 -4.81
C ARG A 21 -10.13 -1.96 -4.85
N GLU A 22 -10.83 -2.86 -5.54
CA GLU A 22 -12.30 -2.89 -5.55
C GLU A 22 -12.83 -3.24 -4.16
N ALA A 23 -12.29 -4.28 -3.53
CA ALA A 23 -12.68 -4.65 -2.16
C ALA A 23 -12.36 -3.54 -1.15
N LEU A 24 -11.29 -2.78 -1.36
CA LEU A 24 -10.93 -1.65 -0.51
C LEU A 24 -11.93 -0.49 -0.66
N VAL A 25 -12.25 -0.12 -1.91
CA VAL A 25 -13.26 0.90 -2.20
C VAL A 25 -14.62 0.53 -1.61
N ASN A 26 -15.08 -0.70 -1.84
CA ASN A 26 -16.38 -1.14 -1.37
C ASN A 26 -16.48 -1.14 0.17
N LYS A 27 -15.45 -1.64 0.87
CA LYS A 27 -15.50 -1.84 2.32
C LYS A 27 -15.14 -0.61 3.15
N VAL A 28 -14.32 0.29 2.60
CA VAL A 28 -13.80 1.45 3.33
C VAL A 28 -14.51 2.73 2.91
N TYR A 29 -14.85 2.84 1.62
CA TYR A 29 -15.43 4.04 1.04
C TYR A 29 -16.89 3.85 0.62
N GLU A 30 -17.51 2.69 0.87
CA GLU A 30 -18.93 2.44 0.61
C GLU A 30 -19.33 2.81 -0.85
N ASP A 31 -18.47 2.45 -1.80
CA ASP A 31 -18.61 2.73 -3.24
C ASP A 31 -18.68 4.23 -3.61
N THR A 32 -18.29 5.13 -2.70
CA THR A 32 -18.18 6.58 -2.97
C THR A 32 -16.86 6.99 -3.64
N ALA A 33 -15.96 6.03 -3.88
CA ALA A 33 -14.67 6.22 -4.53
C ALA A 33 -14.52 5.27 -5.74
N THR A 34 -13.49 5.48 -6.56
CA THR A 34 -13.16 4.59 -7.69
C THR A 34 -11.74 4.08 -7.55
N PRO A 35 -11.47 2.78 -7.79
CA PRO A 35 -10.12 2.24 -7.82
C PRO A 35 -9.21 3.00 -8.80
N LEU A 36 -8.05 3.46 -8.32
CA LEU A 36 -7.10 4.20 -9.15
C LEU A 36 -5.92 3.31 -9.56
N TYR A 37 -5.63 3.31 -10.88
CA TYR A 37 -4.52 2.58 -11.50
C TYR A 37 -3.52 3.52 -12.20
N SER A 38 -3.45 4.75 -11.70
CA SER A 38 -2.66 5.86 -12.22
C SER A 38 -2.10 6.67 -11.07
N ILE A 39 -1.06 7.46 -11.32
CA ILE A 39 -0.68 8.56 -10.44
C ILE A 39 -1.61 9.77 -10.69
N VAL A 40 -2.03 9.96 -11.94
CA VAL A 40 -2.90 11.06 -12.35
C VAL A 40 -4.37 10.63 -12.20
N PRO A 41 -5.21 11.35 -11.43
CA PRO A 41 -6.62 11.03 -11.26
C PRO A 41 -7.39 10.94 -12.59
N ALA A 42 -8.46 10.15 -12.61
CA ALA A 42 -9.36 10.11 -13.76
C ALA A 42 -9.96 11.50 -14.02
N GLY A 43 -10.12 11.87 -15.29
CA GLY A 43 -10.64 13.18 -15.71
C GLY A 43 -9.59 14.31 -15.76
N VAL A 44 -8.34 14.06 -15.35
CA VAL A 44 -7.22 15.01 -15.48
C VAL A 44 -6.35 14.65 -16.67
N THR A 45 -5.91 15.65 -17.45
CA THR A 45 -5.00 15.46 -18.60
C THR A 45 -3.75 14.69 -18.18
N GLY A 46 -3.40 13.66 -18.96
CA GLY A 46 -2.27 12.76 -18.66
C GLY A 46 -2.66 11.49 -17.91
N HIS A 47 -3.94 11.31 -17.56
CA HIS A 47 -4.44 10.04 -17.03
C HIS A 47 -4.18 8.88 -18.00
N ASN A 48 -3.67 7.77 -17.46
CA ASN A 48 -3.58 6.47 -18.11
C ASN A 48 -3.70 5.36 -17.05
N THR A 49 -3.84 4.11 -17.47
CA THR A 49 -4.05 2.96 -16.56
C THR A 49 -2.82 2.06 -16.48
N ALA A 50 -1.60 2.61 -16.55
CA ALA A 50 -0.37 1.81 -16.62
C ALA A 50 -0.18 0.83 -15.43
N PHE A 51 -0.74 1.13 -14.25
CA PHE A 51 -0.69 0.18 -13.13
C PHE A 51 -1.67 -0.99 -13.30
N PHE A 52 -2.78 -0.79 -14.01
CA PHE A 52 -3.70 -1.87 -14.36
C PHE A 52 -3.01 -2.86 -15.31
N ASP A 53 -2.38 -2.36 -16.37
CA ASP A 53 -1.70 -3.21 -17.35
C ASP A 53 -0.56 -4.02 -16.71
N ARG A 54 0.12 -3.43 -15.71
CA ARG A 54 1.25 -4.06 -15.02
C ARG A 54 0.85 -5.01 -13.90
N TYR A 55 -0.11 -4.62 -13.05
CA TYR A 55 -0.44 -5.31 -11.81
C TYR A 55 -1.78 -6.06 -11.88
N GLY A 56 -2.64 -5.72 -12.82
CA GLY A 56 -3.98 -6.28 -13.00
C GLY A 56 -5.00 -5.71 -12.01
N ALA A 57 -6.27 -6.02 -12.26
CA ALA A 57 -7.36 -5.65 -11.36
C ALA A 57 -7.42 -6.52 -10.10
N ARG A 58 -7.06 -7.81 -10.24
CA ARG A 58 -7.21 -8.83 -9.20
C ARG A 58 -5.88 -9.18 -8.53
N PRO A 59 -5.88 -9.47 -7.22
CA PRO A 59 -4.69 -9.89 -6.51
C PRO A 59 -4.02 -11.14 -7.12
N SER A 60 -2.68 -11.15 -7.12
CA SER A 60 -1.88 -12.29 -7.57
C SER A 60 -0.77 -12.61 -6.57
N ARG A 61 -1.06 -13.56 -5.67
CA ARG A 61 -0.08 -14.08 -4.71
C ARG A 61 1.16 -14.65 -5.40
N THR A 62 1.00 -15.33 -6.54
CA THR A 62 2.10 -15.92 -7.30
C THR A 62 3.07 -14.85 -7.81
N LYS A 63 2.56 -13.77 -8.43
CA LYS A 63 3.39 -12.66 -8.90
C LYS A 63 4.04 -11.90 -7.74
N ALA A 64 3.32 -11.72 -6.64
CA ALA A 64 3.87 -11.11 -5.43
C ALA A 64 5.03 -11.93 -4.85
N ALA A 65 4.86 -13.24 -4.71
CA ALA A 65 5.90 -14.13 -4.21
C ALA A 65 7.12 -14.20 -5.16
N ALA A 66 6.90 -14.14 -6.48
CA ALA A 66 7.99 -14.05 -7.45
C ALA A 66 8.78 -12.74 -7.30
N ALA A 67 8.09 -11.61 -7.10
CA ALA A 67 8.73 -10.31 -6.87
C ALA A 67 9.57 -10.30 -5.59
N LEU A 68 9.10 -10.92 -4.50
CA LEU A 68 9.86 -11.06 -3.26
C LEU A 68 11.10 -11.96 -3.43
N ARG A 69 10.96 -13.10 -4.11
CA ARG A 69 12.08 -14.02 -4.35
C ARG A 69 13.18 -13.41 -5.22
N ALA A 70 12.83 -12.53 -6.16
CA ALA A 70 13.82 -11.80 -6.96
C ALA A 70 14.74 -10.90 -6.11
N GLU A 71 14.34 -10.57 -4.88
CA GLU A 71 15.12 -9.81 -3.89
C GLU A 71 15.73 -10.73 -2.80
N GLY A 72 15.69 -12.06 -2.99
CA GLY A 72 16.16 -13.03 -2.01
C GLY A 72 15.24 -13.22 -0.80
N ILE A 73 14.03 -12.67 -0.81
CA ILE A 73 13.09 -12.75 0.31
C ILE A 73 12.27 -14.04 0.21
N THR A 74 12.50 -14.98 1.12
CA THR A 74 11.82 -16.28 1.17
C THR A 74 10.84 -16.40 2.35
N GLY A 75 11.04 -15.61 3.40
CA GLY A 75 10.15 -15.53 4.56
C GLY A 75 9.07 -14.46 4.43
N LYS A 76 8.30 -14.25 5.51
CA LYS A 76 7.34 -13.15 5.59
C LYS A 76 8.04 -11.81 5.71
N VAL A 77 7.57 -10.82 4.95
CA VAL A 77 8.04 -9.44 5.04
C VAL A 77 7.36 -8.76 6.23
N LYS A 78 8.16 -8.37 7.24
CA LYS A 78 7.67 -7.49 8.32
C LYS A 78 7.52 -6.07 7.79
N LEU A 79 6.33 -5.50 7.93
CA LEU A 79 6.03 -4.17 7.42
C LEU A 79 5.17 -3.40 8.43
N THR A 80 5.50 -2.14 8.67
CA THR A 80 4.62 -1.23 9.41
C THR A 80 4.13 -0.15 8.47
N LEU A 81 2.82 0.00 8.40
CA LEU A 81 2.14 1.06 7.66
C LEU A 81 1.80 2.18 8.63
N TRP A 82 2.31 3.38 8.36
CA TRP A 82 2.15 4.54 9.23
C TRP A 82 1.02 5.44 8.71
N SER A 83 0.09 5.79 9.59
CA SER A 83 -1.05 6.65 9.29
C SER A 83 -1.05 7.88 10.18
N THR A 84 -1.86 8.86 9.82
CA THR A 84 -2.23 9.99 10.68
C THR A 84 -3.75 10.19 10.66
N PRO A 85 -4.42 10.30 11.82
CA PRO A 85 -5.87 10.12 11.88
C PRO A 85 -6.69 11.35 11.43
N SER A 86 -6.06 12.53 11.28
CA SER A 86 -6.80 13.80 11.14
C SER A 86 -6.67 14.49 9.78
N ARG A 87 -5.58 14.28 9.03
CA ARG A 87 -5.28 15.10 7.84
C ARG A 87 -5.99 14.64 6.57
N TYR A 88 -6.09 13.33 6.35
CA TYR A 88 -6.52 12.75 5.06
C TYR A 88 -7.93 12.16 5.10
N GLY A 89 -8.68 12.50 6.14
CA GLY A 89 -10.05 12.05 6.35
C GLY A 89 -10.15 10.90 7.35
N PRO A 90 -11.36 10.68 7.89
CA PRO A 90 -11.59 9.74 9.00
C PRO A 90 -11.34 8.28 8.63
N ALA A 91 -11.38 7.94 7.34
CA ALA A 91 -11.22 6.57 6.85
C ALA A 91 -9.74 6.11 6.77
N THR A 92 -8.76 7.00 6.95
CA THR A 92 -7.33 6.71 6.71
C THR A 92 -6.82 5.50 7.51
N ASP A 93 -7.10 5.46 8.81
CA ASP A 93 -6.70 4.33 9.67
C ASP A 93 -7.42 3.03 9.27
N GLN A 94 -8.68 3.12 8.84
CA GLN A 94 -9.47 1.97 8.39
C GLN A 94 -8.92 1.42 7.07
N GLU A 95 -8.57 2.30 6.12
CA GLU A 95 -7.95 1.94 4.85
C GLU A 95 -6.63 1.19 5.09
N PHE A 96 -5.75 1.74 5.92
CA PHE A 96 -4.46 1.13 6.21
C PHE A 96 -4.60 -0.22 6.93
N ARG A 97 -5.61 -0.38 7.79
CA ARG A 97 -5.94 -1.68 8.40
C ARG A 97 -6.43 -2.68 7.37
N ALA A 98 -7.29 -2.27 6.43
CA ALA A 98 -7.75 -3.13 5.34
C ALA A 98 -6.59 -3.56 4.43
N ILE A 99 -5.68 -2.65 4.09
CA ILE A 99 -4.44 -2.93 3.35
C ILE A 99 -3.60 -3.98 4.11
N ALA A 100 -3.33 -3.75 5.40
CA ALA A 100 -2.54 -4.68 6.21
C ALA A 100 -3.19 -6.08 6.27
N GLN A 101 -4.53 -6.15 6.38
CA GLN A 101 -5.26 -7.41 6.34
C GLN A 101 -5.09 -8.14 5.00
N GLN A 102 -5.20 -7.45 3.86
CA GLN A 102 -4.99 -8.07 2.55
C GLN A 102 -3.55 -8.57 2.38
N LEU A 103 -2.56 -7.79 2.82
CA LEU A 103 -1.15 -8.20 2.81
C LEU A 103 -0.93 -9.45 3.68
N ASN A 104 -1.49 -9.49 4.88
CA ASN A 104 -1.37 -10.63 5.79
C ASN A 104 -2.09 -11.88 5.29
N ALA A 105 -3.27 -11.72 4.68
CA ALA A 105 -4.04 -12.82 4.08
C ALA A 105 -3.29 -13.54 2.96
N SER A 106 -2.35 -12.86 2.29
CA SER A 106 -1.47 -13.49 1.31
C SER A 106 -0.51 -14.53 1.92
N GLY A 107 -0.26 -14.46 3.23
CA GLY A 107 0.77 -15.24 3.92
C GLY A 107 2.21 -14.83 3.59
N LEU A 108 2.42 -13.77 2.80
CA LEU A 108 3.73 -13.24 2.41
C LEU A 108 4.21 -12.07 3.30
N PHE A 109 3.31 -11.48 4.08
CA PHE A 109 3.59 -10.34 4.93
C PHE A 109 3.20 -10.60 6.39
N ASP A 110 3.84 -9.85 7.27
CA ASP A 110 3.47 -9.60 8.66
C ASP A 110 3.37 -8.06 8.81
N ALA A 111 2.22 -7.55 8.41
CA ALA A 111 1.89 -6.14 8.28
C ALA A 111 1.13 -5.64 9.52
N THR A 112 1.56 -4.50 10.05
CA THR A 112 0.95 -3.81 11.19
C THR A 112 0.65 -2.37 10.84
N VAL A 113 -0.32 -1.76 11.51
CA VAL A 113 -0.67 -0.35 11.34
C VAL A 113 -0.34 0.41 12.61
N LYS A 114 0.30 1.57 12.46
CA LYS A 114 0.51 2.52 13.55
C LYS A 114 0.03 3.89 13.11
N SER A 115 -0.67 4.58 14.00
CA SER A 115 -1.16 5.94 13.76
C SER A 115 -0.47 6.91 14.71
N VAL A 116 -0.06 8.06 14.19
CA VAL A 116 0.65 9.11 14.96
C VAL A 116 -0.01 10.47 14.75
N ALA A 117 0.03 11.31 15.78
CA ALA A 117 -0.49 12.67 15.70
C ALA A 117 0.21 13.46 14.58
N TYR A 118 -0.55 14.28 13.87
CA TYR A 118 -0.11 14.94 12.64
C TYR A 118 1.20 15.72 12.79
N ASP A 119 1.35 16.52 13.85
CA ASP A 119 2.57 17.31 14.09
C ASP A 119 3.83 16.44 14.25
N GLN A 120 3.68 15.22 14.78
CA GLN A 120 4.80 14.27 14.91
C GLN A 120 5.03 13.51 13.60
N TYR A 121 3.94 13.15 12.93
CA TYR A 121 3.96 12.49 11.62
C TYR A 121 4.78 13.27 10.60
N GLU A 122 4.54 14.59 10.48
CA GLU A 122 5.29 15.45 9.55
C GLU A 122 6.78 15.49 9.87
N LYS A 123 7.14 15.63 11.15
CA LYS A 123 8.53 15.65 11.61
C LYS A 123 9.26 14.34 11.32
N ASP A 124 8.56 13.22 11.41
CA ASP A 124 9.13 11.89 11.19
C ASP A 124 9.30 11.59 9.70
N ILE A 125 8.38 12.05 8.83
CA ILE A 125 8.53 11.97 7.37
C ILE A 125 9.67 12.82 6.88
N ALA A 126 9.80 14.06 7.37
CA ALA A 126 10.91 14.93 6.99
C ALA A 126 12.29 14.30 7.33
N LYS A 127 12.32 13.38 8.31
CA LYS A 127 13.50 12.61 8.71
C LYS A 127 13.60 11.24 8.03
N GLY A 128 12.68 10.89 7.13
CA GLY A 128 12.67 9.62 6.41
C GLY A 128 12.41 8.39 7.28
N LYS A 129 11.74 8.53 8.43
CA LYS A 129 11.58 7.42 9.40
C LYS A 129 10.64 6.30 8.96
N TYR A 130 9.74 6.55 8.01
CA TYR A 130 8.67 5.63 7.65
C TYR A 130 8.86 5.10 6.22
N GLY A 131 8.89 3.77 6.07
CA GLY A 131 8.95 3.12 4.77
C GLY A 131 7.61 3.10 4.01
N VAL A 132 6.48 3.09 4.71
CA VAL A 132 5.14 3.16 4.10
C VAL A 132 4.28 4.07 4.97
N TYR A 133 3.70 5.10 4.36
CA TYR A 133 2.92 6.11 5.07
C TYR A 133 1.84 6.76 4.20
N VAL A 134 0.86 7.39 4.83
CA VAL A 134 -0.16 8.28 4.22
C VAL A 134 -0.30 9.58 5.01
#